data_AF-A0A955TYS4-F1
#
_entry.id   AF-A0A955TYS4-F1
#
_cell.length_a   1.000
_cell.length_b   1.000
_cell.length_c   1.000
_cell.angle_alpha   90.00
_cell.angle_beta   90.00
_cell.angle_gamma   90.00
#
_symmetry.space_group_name_H-M   'P 1'
#
loop_
_entity.id
_entity.type
_entity.pdbx_description
1 polymer ?
#
loop_
_entity_poly.entity_id
_entity_poly.type
_entity_poly.pdbx_seq_one_letter_code
_entity_poly.pdbx_strand_id
1 'polypeptide(L)'
;MAHADTLRDRLPELYKEGPALARLLDVMALPLEEMDQQMRDIQRSHFFNQCVSLEDASKLGAILDIPVEDWQSFRDYRLWTHSLRDARLKAGAVTREGIRLFVHQYLEGFQRLKAVKLSPPATEFSSTASDTVPSMIENPPVYRYMRGPGSNGLAPLDTFKVTNNGLDATPIDLILTAFGSDAPEYAPMLMNVTTGNAIVFLDAIPTGKRLWIYSERNEDDSLSLHAELEGQTVTDKLRFIEGLVPGDADTAVPAAGDPRPLMLERGTNEFWFMPLAHYDVPGLDRALLALADLSLKQGVWDETRFDHSLFIQQAALTLQMLWVETAPASFRVELPAQSMLNQTGDLEDSLADRDRLQSSLEEALRRLSAAGVESSVRLRSHKEVQGARERLARVLPMTIREQGSVGSDDLPDSGGAFGITDFDNSIFR
;
A
#
# COMPACT_ATOMS: atom_id res chain seq x y z
N MET A 1 -55.34 -22.59 -14.56
CA MET A 1 -56.13 -23.71 -15.08
C MET A 1 -55.17 -24.64 -15.79
N ALA A 2 -55.26 -25.95 -15.55
CA ALA A 2 -54.42 -26.92 -16.25
C ALA A 2 -54.83 -27.00 -17.73
N HIS A 3 -53.91 -27.36 -18.63
CA HIS A 3 -54.25 -27.49 -20.05
C HIS A 3 -55.29 -28.59 -20.28
N ALA A 4 -55.28 -29.64 -19.46
CA ALA A 4 -56.27 -30.70 -19.49
C ALA A 4 -57.71 -30.19 -19.28
N ASP A 5 -57.93 -29.31 -18.30
CA ASP A 5 -59.24 -28.69 -18.05
C ASP A 5 -59.68 -27.83 -19.23
N THR A 6 -58.74 -27.07 -19.79
CA THR A 6 -59.00 -26.17 -20.93
C THR A 6 -59.35 -26.96 -22.20
N LEU A 7 -58.70 -28.10 -22.44
CA LEU A 7 -59.03 -29.01 -23.54
C LEU A 7 -60.37 -29.70 -23.32
N ARG A 8 -60.68 -30.08 -22.08
CA ARG A 8 -61.95 -30.71 -21.69
C ARG A 8 -63.13 -29.76 -21.86
N ASP A 9 -62.94 -28.48 -21.55
CA ASP A 9 -63.98 -27.45 -21.69
C ASP A 9 -64.37 -27.20 -23.15
N ARG A 10 -63.44 -27.43 -24.08
CA ARG A 10 -63.65 -27.30 -25.54
C ARG A 10 -64.36 -28.50 -26.17
N LEU A 11 -64.55 -29.61 -25.45
CA LEU A 11 -65.30 -30.76 -25.94
C LEU A 11 -66.82 -30.54 -25.82
N PRO A 12 -67.64 -31.17 -26.70
CA PRO A 12 -69.10 -31.18 -26.52
C PRO A 12 -69.51 -31.84 -25.19
N GLU A 13 -70.63 -31.40 -24.59
CA GLU A 13 -71.07 -31.82 -23.24
C GLU A 13 -71.08 -33.33 -23.02
N LEU A 14 -71.53 -34.11 -24.02
CA LEU A 14 -71.58 -35.57 -24.00
C LEU A 14 -70.22 -36.25 -23.73
N TYR A 15 -69.11 -35.58 -24.04
CA TYR A 15 -67.77 -36.15 -23.92
C TYR A 15 -67.04 -35.67 -22.65
N LYS A 16 -67.57 -34.70 -21.89
CA LYS A 16 -66.88 -34.10 -20.74
C LYS A 16 -66.76 -35.04 -19.54
N GLU A 17 -67.71 -35.96 -19.36
CA GLU A 17 -67.84 -36.78 -18.14
C GLU A 17 -67.14 -38.15 -18.20
N GLY A 18 -66.46 -38.48 -19.31
CA GLY A 18 -65.82 -39.79 -19.49
C GLY A 18 -64.44 -39.93 -18.80
N PRO A 19 -64.23 -40.90 -17.87
CA PRO A 19 -62.95 -41.05 -17.16
C PRO A 19 -61.80 -41.53 -18.05
N ALA A 20 -62.08 -42.29 -19.12
CA ALA A 20 -61.07 -42.72 -20.09
C ALA A 20 -60.59 -41.55 -20.97
N LEU A 21 -61.51 -40.68 -21.39
CA LEU A 21 -61.18 -39.49 -22.16
C LEU A 21 -60.41 -38.47 -21.31
N ALA A 22 -60.77 -38.32 -20.04
CA ALA A 22 -60.03 -37.47 -19.10
C ALA A 22 -58.54 -37.87 -19.02
N ARG A 23 -58.24 -39.18 -18.84
CA ARG A 23 -56.85 -39.67 -18.81
C ARG A 23 -56.12 -39.43 -20.12
N LEU A 24 -56.81 -39.55 -21.25
CA LEU A 24 -56.21 -39.29 -22.57
C LEU A 24 -55.90 -37.80 -22.76
N LEU A 25 -56.78 -36.91 -22.29
CA LEU A 25 -56.56 -35.47 -22.29
C LEU A 25 -55.42 -35.07 -21.35
N ASP A 26 -55.27 -35.71 -20.18
CA ASP A 26 -54.16 -35.46 -19.26
C ASP A 26 -52.81 -35.78 -19.94
N VAL A 27 -52.71 -36.92 -20.64
CA VAL A 27 -51.51 -37.31 -21.40
C VAL A 27 -51.24 -36.35 -22.56
N MET A 28 -52.29 -35.87 -23.23
CA MET A 28 -52.17 -34.91 -24.34
C MET A 28 -51.86 -33.48 -23.86
N ALA A 29 -52.23 -33.12 -22.64
CA ALA A 29 -51.97 -31.82 -22.05
C ALA A 29 -50.51 -31.68 -21.60
N LEU A 30 -49.87 -32.78 -21.20
CA LEU A 30 -48.50 -32.78 -20.68
C LEU A 30 -47.47 -32.14 -21.65
N PRO A 31 -47.45 -32.45 -22.95
CA PRO A 31 -46.59 -31.75 -23.91
C PRO A 31 -46.86 -30.24 -24.02
N LEU A 32 -48.12 -29.80 -23.84
CA LEU A 32 -48.46 -28.36 -23.85
C LEU A 32 -47.96 -27.68 -22.58
N GLU A 33 -48.02 -28.34 -21.43
CA GLU A 33 -47.48 -27.85 -20.17
C GLU A 33 -45.94 -27.75 -20.23
N GLU A 34 -45.28 -28.75 -20.82
CA GLU A 34 -43.85 -28.71 -21.09
C GLU A 34 -43.48 -27.56 -22.03
N MET A 35 -44.26 -27.34 -23.10
CA MET A 35 -44.02 -26.24 -24.04
C MET A 35 -44.20 -24.86 -23.36
N ASP A 36 -45.22 -24.70 -22.51
CA ASP A 36 -45.42 -23.48 -21.73
C ASP A 36 -44.32 -23.24 -20.69
N GLN A 37 -43.79 -24.32 -20.11
CA GLN A 37 -42.63 -24.23 -19.22
C GLN A 37 -41.38 -23.79 -20.00
N GLN A 38 -41.11 -24.40 -21.16
CA GLN A 38 -40.02 -24.01 -22.03
C GLN A 38 -40.14 -22.55 -22.51
N MET A 39 -41.34 -22.10 -22.91
CA MET A 39 -41.56 -20.70 -23.30
C MET A 39 -41.29 -19.74 -22.15
N ARG A 40 -41.70 -20.09 -20.91
CA ARG A 40 -41.40 -19.28 -19.72
C ARG A 40 -39.91 -19.24 -19.43
N ASP A 41 -39.21 -20.36 -19.58
CA ASP A 41 -37.77 -20.42 -19.35
C ASP A 41 -36.99 -19.62 -20.41
N ILE A 42 -37.41 -19.67 -21.68
CA ILE A 42 -36.89 -18.81 -22.74
C ILE A 42 -37.17 -17.34 -22.44
N GLN A 43 -38.39 -16.97 -22.03
CA GLN A 43 -38.68 -15.59 -21.66
C GLN A 43 -37.79 -15.10 -20.51
N ARG A 44 -37.60 -15.94 -19.49
CA ARG A 44 -36.74 -15.62 -18.34
C ARG A 44 -35.28 -15.45 -18.72
N SER A 45 -34.76 -16.22 -19.67
CA SER A 45 -33.35 -16.12 -20.11
C SER A 45 -33.02 -14.80 -20.81
N HIS A 46 -34.02 -14.06 -21.30
CA HIS A 46 -33.84 -12.74 -21.91
C HIS A 46 -33.77 -11.60 -20.89
N PHE A 47 -34.18 -11.82 -19.63
CA PHE A 47 -34.19 -10.80 -18.59
C PHE A 47 -33.21 -11.13 -17.48
N PHE A 48 -32.20 -10.25 -17.29
CA PHE A 48 -31.12 -10.48 -16.31
C PHE A 48 -31.61 -10.67 -14.87
N ASN A 49 -32.76 -10.11 -14.49
CA ASN A 49 -33.37 -10.27 -13.16
C ASN A 49 -34.19 -11.56 -13.00
N GLN A 50 -34.52 -12.23 -14.10
CA GLN A 50 -35.40 -13.40 -14.11
C GLN A 50 -34.69 -14.68 -14.57
N CYS A 51 -33.50 -14.56 -15.18
CA CYS A 51 -32.68 -15.69 -15.54
C CYS A 51 -32.38 -16.55 -14.29
N VAL A 52 -32.31 -17.87 -14.51
CA VAL A 52 -32.13 -18.88 -13.46
C VAL A 52 -30.75 -19.52 -13.53
N SER A 53 -30.10 -19.47 -14.71
CA SER A 53 -28.80 -20.07 -14.97
C SER A 53 -27.69 -19.00 -15.03
N LEU A 54 -26.49 -19.38 -14.60
CA LEU A 54 -25.28 -18.56 -14.78
C LEU A 54 -24.90 -18.42 -16.26
N GLU A 55 -25.15 -19.45 -17.06
CA GLU A 55 -24.85 -19.45 -18.49
C GLU A 55 -25.66 -18.40 -19.26
N ASP A 56 -26.95 -18.26 -18.96
CA ASP A 56 -27.77 -17.23 -19.62
C ASP A 56 -27.42 -15.83 -19.12
N ALA A 57 -27.14 -15.70 -17.81
CA ALA A 57 -26.68 -14.45 -17.24
C ALA A 57 -25.35 -14.00 -17.84
N SER A 58 -24.40 -14.92 -18.07
CA SER A 58 -23.09 -14.59 -18.65
C SER A 58 -23.23 -14.10 -20.09
N LYS A 59 -24.12 -14.70 -20.89
CA LYS A 59 -24.46 -14.22 -22.23
C LYS A 59 -25.00 -12.79 -22.20
N LEU A 60 -25.89 -12.49 -21.25
CA LEU A 60 -26.43 -11.13 -21.08
C LEU A 60 -25.39 -10.13 -20.58
N GLY A 61 -24.54 -10.52 -19.63
CA GLY A 61 -23.47 -9.66 -19.11
C GLY A 61 -22.37 -9.39 -20.14
N ALA A 62 -22.11 -10.34 -21.04
CA ALA A 62 -21.19 -10.16 -22.17
C ALA A 62 -21.61 -9.02 -23.11
N ILE A 63 -22.92 -8.72 -23.24
CA ILE A 63 -23.40 -7.55 -24.00
C ILE A 63 -22.85 -6.24 -23.42
N LEU A 64 -22.61 -6.19 -22.11
CA LEU A 64 -22.06 -5.04 -21.39
C LEU A 64 -20.54 -5.14 -21.16
N ASP A 65 -19.88 -6.12 -21.78
CA ASP A 65 -18.46 -6.44 -21.57
C ASP A 65 -18.14 -6.67 -20.08
N ILE A 66 -18.94 -7.54 -19.46
CA ILE A 66 -18.76 -8.00 -18.07
C ILE A 66 -18.68 -9.53 -18.07
N PRO A 67 -17.47 -10.12 -18.25
CA PRO A 67 -17.29 -11.56 -18.15
C PRO A 67 -17.49 -12.06 -16.72
N VAL A 68 -17.81 -13.36 -16.60
CA VAL A 68 -17.86 -14.11 -15.34
C VAL A 68 -16.44 -14.48 -14.95
N GLU A 69 -16.11 -14.39 -13.67
CA GLU A 69 -14.86 -14.90 -13.12
C GLU A 69 -15.02 -16.34 -12.61
N ASP A 70 -13.95 -17.15 -12.66
CA ASP A 70 -13.98 -18.60 -12.35
C ASP A 70 -14.50 -18.93 -10.94
N TRP A 71 -14.38 -18.01 -10.00
CA TRP A 71 -14.78 -18.17 -8.61
C TRP A 71 -16.20 -17.66 -8.30
N GLN A 72 -16.89 -17.03 -9.26
CA GLN A 72 -18.18 -16.39 -9.02
C GLN A 72 -19.34 -17.38 -9.06
N SER A 73 -20.15 -17.41 -7.99
CA SER A 73 -21.45 -18.06 -8.03
C SER A 73 -22.45 -17.22 -8.84
N PHE A 74 -23.58 -17.80 -9.24
CA PHE A 74 -24.66 -17.08 -9.92
C PHE A 74 -25.12 -15.81 -9.19
N ARG A 75 -25.22 -15.88 -7.85
CA ARG A 75 -25.64 -14.72 -7.04
C ARG A 75 -24.56 -13.65 -6.96
N ASP A 76 -23.29 -14.06 -6.83
CA ASP A 76 -22.15 -13.14 -6.81
C ASP A 76 -22.03 -12.40 -8.15
N TYR A 77 -22.11 -13.14 -9.27
CA TYR A 77 -22.06 -12.57 -10.61
C TYR A 77 -23.22 -11.61 -10.89
N ARG A 78 -24.43 -11.92 -10.40
CA ARG A 78 -25.59 -11.02 -10.56
C ARG A 78 -25.35 -9.69 -9.85
N LEU A 79 -24.88 -9.75 -8.61
CA LEU A 79 -24.55 -8.56 -7.82
C LEU A 79 -23.43 -7.74 -8.48
N TRP A 80 -22.38 -8.42 -8.92
CA TRP A 80 -21.25 -7.85 -9.65
C TRP A 80 -21.69 -7.08 -10.90
N THR A 81 -22.49 -7.73 -11.74
CA THR A 81 -22.98 -7.16 -13.00
C THR A 81 -23.88 -5.95 -12.75
N HIS A 82 -24.79 -6.01 -11.76
CA HIS A 82 -25.61 -4.85 -11.41
C HIS A 82 -24.78 -3.67 -10.94
N SER A 83 -23.79 -3.92 -10.08
CA SER A 83 -22.95 -2.88 -9.50
C SER A 83 -22.09 -2.20 -10.58
N LEU A 84 -21.46 -2.99 -11.46
CA LEU A 84 -20.66 -2.45 -12.57
C LEU A 84 -21.50 -1.72 -13.61
N ARG A 85 -22.65 -2.29 -14.00
CA ARG A 85 -23.58 -1.66 -14.94
C ARG A 85 -24.03 -0.31 -14.43
N ASP A 86 -24.48 -0.25 -13.18
CA ASP A 86 -25.00 0.98 -12.59
C ASP A 86 -23.90 2.04 -12.48
N ALA A 87 -22.69 1.66 -12.06
CA ALA A 87 -21.54 2.56 -12.05
C ALA A 87 -21.24 3.14 -13.43
N ARG A 88 -21.15 2.28 -14.46
CA ARG A 88 -20.87 2.69 -15.85
C ARG A 88 -21.97 3.58 -16.44
N LEU A 89 -23.24 3.18 -16.29
CA LEU A 89 -24.35 3.85 -16.97
C LEU A 89 -24.87 5.09 -16.24
N LYS A 90 -24.84 5.14 -14.91
CA LYS A 90 -25.41 6.26 -14.14
C LYS A 90 -24.40 7.36 -13.87
N ALA A 91 -23.15 7.00 -13.58
CA ALA A 91 -22.11 7.94 -13.14
C ALA A 91 -20.95 8.11 -14.14
N GLY A 92 -20.99 7.35 -15.24
CA GLY A 92 -19.89 7.27 -16.20
C GLY A 92 -18.79 6.33 -15.72
N ALA A 93 -18.22 5.56 -16.66
CA ALA A 93 -17.01 4.79 -16.39
C ALA A 93 -15.85 5.73 -16.03
N VAL A 94 -14.96 5.31 -15.12
CA VAL A 94 -13.73 6.05 -14.79
C VAL A 94 -13.95 7.39 -14.07
N THR A 95 -15.05 7.54 -13.35
CA THR A 95 -15.27 8.70 -12.47
C THR A 95 -15.17 8.32 -11.00
N ARG A 96 -14.74 9.26 -10.14
CA ARG A 96 -14.76 9.09 -8.68
C ARG A 96 -16.14 8.67 -8.18
N GLU A 97 -17.19 9.24 -8.77
CA GLU A 97 -18.57 8.93 -8.44
C GLU A 97 -18.98 7.52 -8.89
N GLY A 98 -18.54 7.06 -10.05
CA GLY A 98 -18.78 5.69 -10.53
C GLY A 98 -18.09 4.65 -9.63
N ILE A 99 -16.85 4.92 -9.22
CA ILE A 99 -16.12 4.08 -8.26
C ILE A 99 -16.84 4.03 -6.91
N ARG A 100 -17.26 5.19 -6.38
CA ARG A 100 -18.03 5.30 -5.14
C ARG A 100 -19.31 4.47 -5.21
N LEU A 101 -20.09 4.64 -6.29
CA LEU A 101 -21.36 3.94 -6.50
C LEU A 101 -21.14 2.42 -6.57
N PHE A 102 -20.14 1.96 -7.33
CA PHE A 102 -19.79 0.55 -7.44
C PHE A 102 -19.44 -0.04 -6.07
N VAL A 103 -18.48 0.57 -5.37
CA VAL A 103 -17.99 0.08 -4.07
C VAL A 103 -19.14 0.02 -3.08
N HIS A 104 -19.98 1.04 -3.02
CA HIS A 104 -21.17 1.06 -2.15
C HIS A 104 -22.13 -0.10 -2.45
N GLN A 105 -22.56 -0.24 -3.72
CA GLN A 105 -23.55 -1.25 -4.11
C GLN A 105 -23.01 -2.68 -3.94
N TYR A 106 -21.76 -2.91 -4.34
CA TYR A 106 -21.12 -4.21 -4.24
C TYR A 106 -20.85 -4.59 -2.79
N LEU A 107 -20.30 -3.68 -1.98
CA LEU A 107 -20.04 -3.93 -0.56
C LEU A 107 -21.33 -4.21 0.21
N GLU A 108 -22.39 -3.42 0.03
CA GLU A 108 -23.67 -3.68 0.69
C GLU A 108 -24.29 -5.01 0.23
N GLY A 109 -24.29 -5.28 -1.07
CA GLY A 109 -24.83 -6.51 -1.60
C GLY A 109 -24.07 -7.75 -1.14
N PHE A 110 -22.73 -7.67 -1.10
CA PHE A 110 -21.87 -8.78 -0.71
C PHE A 110 -22.06 -9.11 0.77
N GLN A 111 -22.06 -8.08 1.62
CA GLN A 111 -22.33 -8.22 3.05
C GLN A 111 -23.71 -8.84 3.33
N ARG A 112 -24.74 -8.47 2.57
CA ARG A 112 -26.07 -9.09 2.66
C ARG A 112 -26.09 -10.52 2.16
N LEU A 113 -25.41 -10.81 1.06
CA LEU A 113 -25.39 -12.12 0.42
C LEU A 113 -24.67 -13.17 1.26
N LYS A 114 -23.57 -12.78 1.92
CA LYS A 114 -22.75 -13.65 2.78
C LYS A 114 -23.12 -13.57 4.26
N ALA A 115 -24.05 -12.68 4.64
CA ALA A 115 -24.43 -12.42 6.03
C ALA A 115 -23.23 -12.02 6.95
N VAL A 116 -22.24 -11.33 6.36
CA VAL A 116 -21.06 -10.81 7.06
C VAL A 116 -21.10 -9.29 7.06
N LYS A 117 -20.73 -8.66 8.19
CA LYS A 117 -20.51 -7.20 8.27
C LYS A 117 -19.01 -6.95 8.42
N LEU A 118 -18.40 -6.46 7.34
CA LEU A 118 -16.96 -6.20 7.21
C LEU A 118 -16.63 -4.71 7.37
N SER A 119 -17.45 -3.83 6.79
CA SER A 119 -17.16 -2.41 6.71
C SER A 119 -18.46 -1.59 6.80
N PRO A 120 -18.43 -0.37 7.39
CA PRO A 120 -19.54 0.56 7.31
C PRO A 120 -19.95 0.83 5.84
N PRO A 121 -21.22 1.21 5.61
CA PRO A 121 -21.71 1.50 4.27
C PRO A 121 -20.90 2.63 3.64
N ALA A 122 -20.48 2.42 2.39
CA ALA A 122 -19.62 3.35 1.66
C ALA A 122 -20.42 4.47 0.98
N THR A 123 -21.29 5.16 1.73
CA THR A 123 -22.12 6.25 1.20
C THR A 123 -21.30 7.51 0.91
N GLU A 124 -20.34 7.83 1.77
CA GLU A 124 -19.45 8.99 1.63
C GLU A 124 -18.00 8.52 1.63
N PHE A 125 -17.19 9.18 0.81
CA PHE A 125 -15.78 8.84 0.64
C PHE A 125 -14.92 10.03 1.04
N SER A 126 -14.09 9.83 2.06
CA SER A 126 -13.05 10.79 2.41
C SER A 126 -11.96 10.83 1.33
N SER A 127 -11.34 11.99 1.11
CA SER A 127 -10.12 12.12 0.29
C SER A 127 -8.84 11.82 1.08
N THR A 128 -8.94 11.76 2.40
CA THR A 128 -7.84 11.41 3.31
C THR A 128 -8.13 10.09 3.99
N ALA A 129 -7.06 9.37 4.33
CA ALA A 129 -7.17 8.09 5.00
C ALA A 129 -7.91 8.21 6.33
N SER A 130 -9.03 7.50 6.47
CA SER A 130 -9.85 7.47 7.69
C SER A 130 -10.03 6.04 8.19
N ASP A 131 -10.02 5.89 9.50
CA ASP A 131 -10.27 4.61 10.16
C ASP A 131 -11.77 4.31 10.31
N THR A 132 -12.64 5.31 10.17
CA THR A 132 -14.08 5.16 10.42
C THR A 132 -14.92 5.25 9.14
N VAL A 133 -14.40 5.94 8.12
CA VAL A 133 -15.13 6.20 6.88
C VAL A 133 -14.32 5.66 5.69
N PRO A 134 -14.97 4.97 4.73
CA PRO A 134 -14.35 4.63 3.46
C PRO A 134 -13.68 5.85 2.81
N SER A 135 -12.51 5.63 2.23
CA SER A 135 -11.68 6.70 1.67
C SER A 135 -11.26 6.35 0.25
N MET A 136 -11.25 7.32 -0.66
CA MET A 136 -10.59 7.21 -1.96
C MET A 136 -9.51 8.27 -2.04
N ILE A 137 -8.28 7.80 -1.99
CA ILE A 137 -7.08 8.61 -1.93
C ILE A 137 -6.49 8.63 -3.34
N GLU A 138 -6.47 9.81 -3.95
CA GLU A 138 -5.77 10.05 -5.20
C GLU A 138 -4.27 10.22 -4.91
N ASN A 139 -3.43 9.62 -5.76
CA ASN A 139 -1.97 9.62 -5.64
C ASN A 139 -1.49 9.27 -4.22
N PRO A 140 -1.83 8.07 -3.69
CA PRO A 140 -1.53 7.70 -2.32
C PRO A 140 -0.02 7.78 -2.02
N PRO A 141 0.35 8.15 -0.77
CA PRO A 141 1.74 8.14 -0.35
C PRO A 141 2.30 6.71 -0.36
N VAL A 142 3.53 6.58 -0.86
CA VAL A 142 4.27 5.32 -0.92
C VAL A 142 5.60 5.48 -0.19
N TYR A 143 5.72 4.76 0.91
CA TYR A 143 6.95 4.71 1.69
C TYR A 143 8.00 3.90 0.92
N ARG A 144 9.16 4.52 0.71
CA ARG A 144 10.33 3.91 0.10
C ARG A 144 11.49 3.98 1.07
N TYR A 145 12.32 2.95 1.03
CA TYR A 145 13.56 2.94 1.77
C TYR A 145 14.69 2.40 0.90
N MET A 146 15.90 2.84 1.22
CA MET A 146 17.14 2.34 0.64
C MET A 146 18.15 2.14 1.75
N ARG A 147 18.92 1.06 1.66
CA ARG A 147 20.17 0.94 2.41
C ARG A 147 21.30 1.49 1.53
N GLY A 148 22.18 2.30 2.12
CA GLY A 148 23.33 2.89 1.43
C GLY A 148 24.23 1.84 0.73
N PRO A 149 25.15 2.29 -0.13
CA PRO A 149 25.99 1.41 -0.94
C PRO A 149 26.82 0.44 -0.09
N GLY A 150 27.03 -0.77 -0.62
CA GLY A 150 27.93 -1.77 -0.07
C GLY A 150 27.35 -2.65 1.05
N SER A 151 27.71 -3.94 1.06
CA SER A 151 27.45 -4.85 2.19
C SER A 151 28.22 -4.44 3.45
N ASN A 152 29.29 -3.68 3.26
CA ASN A 152 30.28 -3.37 4.29
C ASN A 152 30.07 -1.99 4.93
N GLY A 153 28.98 -1.27 4.59
CA GLY A 153 28.72 0.09 5.04
C GLY A 153 29.21 1.16 4.08
N LEU A 154 28.94 2.42 4.45
CA LEU A 154 29.25 3.63 3.73
C LEU A 154 30.70 4.05 4.00
N ALA A 155 31.54 3.96 2.98
CA ALA A 155 32.93 4.37 3.04
C ALA A 155 33.09 5.84 2.58
N PRO A 156 34.09 6.57 3.09
CA PRO A 156 34.40 7.92 2.63
C PRO A 156 34.51 8.03 1.10
N LEU A 157 33.98 9.09 0.51
CA LEU A 157 33.92 9.33 -0.94
C LEU A 157 33.00 8.39 -1.74
N ASP A 158 32.21 7.54 -1.08
CA ASP A 158 31.22 6.72 -1.77
C ASP A 158 30.17 7.58 -2.48
N THR A 159 29.92 7.23 -3.75
CA THR A 159 28.86 7.80 -4.57
C THR A 159 27.80 6.76 -4.85
N PHE A 160 26.52 7.13 -4.74
CA PHE A 160 25.41 6.23 -5.01
C PHE A 160 24.18 6.98 -5.51
N LYS A 161 23.18 6.26 -6.02
CA LYS A 161 22.02 6.84 -6.69
C LYS A 161 20.73 6.46 -5.98
N VAL A 162 19.89 7.44 -5.73
CA VAL A 162 18.53 7.31 -5.18
C VAL A 162 17.55 7.84 -6.22
N THR A 163 16.54 7.06 -6.58
CA THR A 163 15.54 7.50 -7.57
C THR A 163 14.23 7.81 -6.88
N ASN A 164 13.75 9.05 -7.01
CA ASN A 164 12.38 9.43 -6.64
C ASN A 164 11.47 9.25 -7.87
N ASN A 165 10.58 8.26 -7.82
CA ASN A 165 9.60 7.99 -8.88
C ASN A 165 8.26 8.73 -8.67
N GLY A 166 8.16 9.53 -7.61
CA GLY A 166 6.98 10.30 -7.29
C GLY A 166 6.74 11.49 -8.21
N LEU A 167 5.58 12.13 -8.02
CA LEU A 167 5.19 13.35 -8.76
C LEU A 167 5.98 14.58 -8.34
N ASP A 168 6.23 14.71 -7.03
CA ASP A 168 6.78 15.90 -6.40
C ASP A 168 8.18 15.63 -5.80
N ALA A 169 8.93 16.71 -5.56
CA ALA A 169 10.15 16.63 -4.76
C ALA A 169 9.79 16.31 -3.29
N THR A 170 10.54 15.40 -2.68
CA THR A 170 10.21 14.87 -1.33
C THR A 170 11.41 14.97 -0.41
N PRO A 171 11.22 15.31 0.88
CA PRO A 171 12.31 15.29 1.84
C PRO A 171 12.77 13.85 2.11
N ILE A 172 14.05 13.68 2.43
CA ILE A 172 14.61 12.40 2.84
C ILE A 172 14.97 12.38 4.32
N ASP A 173 14.59 11.30 4.99
CA ASP A 173 14.97 10.99 6.35
C ASP A 173 16.13 9.98 6.33
N LEU A 174 17.07 10.15 7.25
CA LEU A 174 18.33 9.41 7.31
C LEU A 174 18.49 8.74 8.67
N ILE A 175 19.01 7.53 8.66
CA ILE A 175 19.49 6.84 9.85
C ILE A 175 20.94 6.44 9.58
N LEU A 176 21.84 7.04 10.35
CA LEU A 176 23.26 6.73 10.33
C LEU A 176 23.59 5.90 11.56
N THR A 177 24.08 4.67 11.37
CA THR A 177 24.50 3.80 12.47
C THR A 177 25.98 3.53 12.39
N ALA A 178 26.73 3.97 13.40
CA ALA A 178 28.15 3.70 13.46
C ALA A 178 28.42 2.25 13.89
N PHE A 179 29.30 1.57 13.16
CA PHE A 179 29.73 0.20 13.43
C PHE A 179 31.26 0.09 13.35
N GLY A 180 31.80 -1.00 13.89
CA GLY A 180 33.25 -1.21 14.02
C GLY A 180 33.65 -1.37 15.50
N SER A 181 34.94 -1.51 15.79
CA SER A 181 35.45 -1.65 17.16
C SER A 181 36.29 -0.48 17.64
N ASP A 182 36.89 0.32 16.73
CA ASP A 182 38.09 1.08 17.08
C ASP A 182 37.98 2.61 16.97
N ALA A 183 36.95 3.16 16.31
CA ALA A 183 36.75 4.62 16.24
C ALA A 183 35.30 5.03 15.95
N PRO A 184 34.84 6.19 16.47
CA PRO A 184 33.59 6.81 16.05
C PRO A 184 33.75 7.53 14.70
N GLU A 185 32.64 7.76 14.00
CA GLU A 185 32.66 8.59 12.79
C GLU A 185 32.55 10.05 13.19
N TYR A 186 33.49 10.90 12.75
CA TYR A 186 33.49 12.33 13.03
C TYR A 186 33.00 13.12 11.82
N ALA A 187 32.12 14.09 12.11
CA ALA A 187 31.67 15.08 11.15
C ALA A 187 31.19 14.55 9.78
N PRO A 188 30.26 13.56 9.75
CA PRO A 188 29.79 13.00 8.48
C PRO A 188 28.99 14.05 7.69
N MET A 189 29.31 14.18 6.40
CA MET A 189 28.54 14.95 5.43
C MET A 189 27.90 14.04 4.39
N LEU A 190 26.63 14.29 4.11
CA LEU A 190 25.92 13.70 2.99
C LEU A 190 25.45 14.81 2.04
N MET A 191 25.86 14.72 0.78
CA MET A 191 25.53 15.68 -0.27
C MET A 191 24.64 15.03 -1.32
N ASN A 192 23.56 15.71 -1.72
CA ASN A 192 22.88 15.43 -2.98
C ASN A 192 23.58 16.24 -4.08
N VAL A 193 24.42 15.57 -4.87
CA VAL A 193 25.21 16.16 -5.96
C VAL A 193 24.32 16.80 -7.02
N THR A 194 23.12 16.24 -7.22
CA THR A 194 22.14 16.71 -8.20
C THR A 194 21.62 18.10 -7.87
N THR A 195 21.38 18.39 -6.59
CA THR A 195 20.83 19.68 -6.14
C THR A 195 21.91 20.62 -5.61
N GLY A 196 23.11 20.11 -5.33
CA GLY A 196 24.18 20.85 -4.67
C GLY A 196 23.95 21.04 -3.16
N ASN A 197 22.92 20.41 -2.59
CA ASN A 197 22.59 20.58 -1.17
C ASN A 197 23.27 19.49 -0.33
N ALA A 198 23.79 19.87 0.84
CA ALA A 198 24.41 18.94 1.77
C ALA A 198 23.96 19.16 3.21
N ILE A 199 23.92 18.07 3.98
CA ILE A 199 23.77 18.09 5.44
C ILE A 199 25.08 17.61 6.06
N VAL A 200 25.53 18.34 7.07
CA VAL A 200 26.69 17.99 7.90
C VAL A 200 26.25 17.85 9.34
N PHE A 201 26.70 16.79 10.01
CA PHE A 201 26.56 16.67 11.47
C PHE A 201 27.89 17.01 12.13
N LEU A 202 28.00 18.09 12.90
CA LEU A 202 29.27 18.60 13.48
C LEU A 202 29.64 17.94 14.81
N ASP A 203 29.57 16.61 14.90
CA ASP A 203 29.99 15.85 16.08
C ASP A 203 30.37 14.41 15.71
N ALA A 204 30.81 13.65 16.70
CA ALA A 204 31.06 12.23 16.59
C ALA A 204 29.76 11.42 16.69
N ILE A 205 29.63 10.39 15.85
CA ILE A 205 28.65 9.30 16.04
C ILE A 205 29.39 8.14 16.70
N PRO A 206 29.18 7.86 18.00
CA PRO A 206 29.91 6.81 18.67
C PRO A 206 29.53 5.42 18.15
N THR A 207 30.49 4.50 18.15
CA THR A 207 30.29 3.11 17.73
C THR A 207 29.09 2.46 18.45
N GLY A 208 28.21 1.81 17.68
CA GLY A 208 26.98 1.19 18.16
C GLY A 208 25.85 2.17 18.48
N LYS A 209 26.01 3.46 18.18
CA LYS A 209 24.97 4.49 18.33
C LYS A 209 24.37 4.86 16.98
N ARG A 210 23.10 5.28 17.03
CA ARG A 210 22.32 5.70 15.86
C ARG A 210 22.02 7.19 15.93
N LEU A 211 22.35 7.88 14.85
CA LEU A 211 21.92 9.23 14.57
C LEU A 211 20.71 9.16 13.63
N TRP A 212 19.58 9.68 14.10
CA TRP A 212 18.36 9.86 13.34
C TRP A 212 18.32 11.30 12.86
N ILE A 213 18.11 11.50 11.56
CA ILE A 213 17.89 12.81 10.96
C ILE A 213 16.55 12.70 10.22
N TYR A 214 15.56 13.47 10.63
CA TYR A 214 14.22 13.35 10.07
C TYR A 214 13.54 14.70 9.91
N SER A 215 12.61 14.76 8.97
CA SER A 215 11.87 15.95 8.63
C SER A 215 10.52 15.94 9.33
N GLU A 216 10.18 17.01 10.02
CA GLU A 216 8.86 17.21 10.62
C GLU A 216 8.14 18.36 9.91
N ARG A 217 6.84 18.20 9.66
CA ARG A 217 6.01 19.24 9.06
C ARG A 217 5.39 20.06 10.18
N ASN A 218 5.72 21.35 10.22
CA ASN A 218 5.19 22.28 11.21
C ASN A 218 3.74 22.70 10.86
N GLU A 219 3.07 23.35 11.81
CA GLU A 219 1.70 23.86 11.64
C GLU A 219 1.56 24.81 10.43
N ASP A 220 2.64 25.54 10.09
CA ASP A 220 2.71 26.47 8.96
C ASP A 220 3.03 25.78 7.61
N ASP A 221 2.95 24.45 7.54
CA ASP A 221 3.28 23.62 6.37
C ASP A 221 4.77 23.65 5.95
N SER A 222 5.62 24.38 6.70
CA SER A 222 7.07 24.34 6.55
C SER A 222 7.67 23.03 7.07
N LEU A 223 8.77 22.59 6.46
CA LEU A 223 9.53 21.42 6.92
C LEU A 223 10.69 21.87 7.82
N SER A 224 10.74 21.39 9.05
CA SER A 224 11.90 21.49 9.94
C SER A 224 12.69 20.20 9.95
N LEU A 225 14.02 20.32 10.03
CA LEU A 225 14.91 19.18 10.15
C LEU A 225 15.28 18.97 11.63
N HIS A 226 15.15 17.74 12.10
CA HIS A 226 15.49 17.34 13.46
C HIS A 226 16.57 16.27 13.44
N ALA A 227 17.43 16.27 14.46
CA ALA A 227 18.37 15.19 14.71
C ALA A 227 18.34 14.69 16.15
N GLU A 228 18.42 13.37 16.29
CA GLU A 228 18.50 12.65 17.56
C GLU A 228 19.64 11.63 17.56
N LEU A 229 20.54 11.71 18.53
CA LEU A 229 21.57 10.70 18.78
C LEU A 229 21.10 9.82 19.94
N GLU A 230 20.69 8.58 19.63
CA GLU A 230 20.16 7.62 20.62
C GLU A 230 19.06 8.20 21.53
N GLY A 231 18.19 9.03 20.95
CA GLY A 231 17.06 9.69 21.61
C GLY A 231 17.38 11.01 22.30
N GLN A 232 18.62 11.50 22.22
CA GLN A 232 18.99 12.85 22.66
C GLN A 232 18.96 13.80 21.47
N THR A 233 18.22 14.90 21.57
CA THR A 233 18.18 15.93 20.53
C THR A 233 19.56 16.57 20.36
N VAL A 234 20.07 16.51 19.14
CA VAL A 234 21.37 17.07 18.71
C VAL A 234 21.22 17.91 17.43
N THR A 235 20.03 18.49 17.25
CA THR A 235 19.66 19.26 16.05
C THR A 235 20.52 20.51 15.87
N ASP A 236 20.96 21.11 16.98
CA ASP A 236 21.88 22.24 17.03
C ASP A 236 23.27 21.93 16.44
N LYS A 237 23.61 20.65 16.25
CA LYS A 237 24.85 20.18 15.63
C LYS A 237 24.70 19.91 14.13
N LEU A 238 23.50 20.02 13.57
CA LEU A 238 23.30 19.92 12.13
C LEU A 238 23.58 21.25 11.43
N ARG A 239 24.19 21.18 10.26
CA ARG A 239 24.33 22.30 9.33
C ARG A 239 23.82 21.90 7.97
N PHE A 240 23.15 22.82 7.31
CA PHE A 240 22.78 22.71 5.91
C PHE A 240 23.70 23.59 5.08
N ILE A 241 24.18 23.08 3.95
CA ILE A 241 25.01 23.79 2.98
C ILE A 241 24.23 23.80 1.66
N GLU A 242 23.93 25.00 1.16
CA GLU A 242 23.23 25.22 -0.10
C GLU A 242 24.25 25.50 -1.22
N GLY A 243 24.13 24.81 -2.36
CA GLY A 243 24.98 25.07 -3.54
C GLY A 243 26.44 24.67 -3.38
N LEU A 244 26.72 23.62 -2.59
CA LEU A 244 28.05 23.01 -2.48
C LEU A 244 28.51 22.51 -3.87
N VAL A 245 29.74 22.83 -4.24
CA VAL A 245 30.39 22.31 -5.45
C VAL A 245 31.59 21.46 -5.02
N PRO A 246 31.63 20.16 -5.35
CA PRO A 246 32.77 19.31 -5.00
C PRO A 246 34.07 19.88 -5.58
N GLY A 247 35.16 19.85 -4.81
CA GLY A 247 36.44 20.45 -5.17
C GLY A 247 36.57 21.96 -4.90
N ASP A 248 35.48 22.68 -4.61
CA ASP A 248 35.50 24.11 -4.33
C ASP A 248 35.28 24.40 -2.84
N ALA A 249 36.37 24.65 -2.12
CA ALA A 249 36.34 24.93 -0.69
C ALA A 249 35.57 26.24 -0.36
N ASP A 250 35.50 27.19 -1.30
CA ASP A 250 34.81 28.47 -1.08
C ASP A 250 33.30 28.31 -0.99
N THR A 251 32.74 27.21 -1.52
CA THR A 251 31.31 26.89 -1.41
C THR A 251 30.95 26.22 -0.08
N ALA A 252 31.94 25.60 0.59
CA ALA A 252 31.72 24.84 1.81
C ALA A 252 31.86 25.69 3.10
N VAL A 253 32.61 26.80 3.03
CA VAL A 253 32.98 27.67 4.16
C VAL A 253 31.90 28.71 4.59
N PRO A 254 31.15 29.37 3.69
CA PRO A 254 30.23 30.46 4.07
C PRO A 254 28.77 30.06 4.31
N ALA A 255 28.38 28.81 4.02
CA ALA A 255 26.97 28.46 3.78
C ALA A 255 26.28 27.70 4.93
N ALA A 256 26.74 27.84 6.18
CA ALA A 256 26.07 27.26 7.35
C ALA A 256 24.73 27.98 7.63
N GLY A 257 23.69 27.60 6.89
CA GLY A 257 22.32 28.04 7.12
C GLY A 257 21.63 27.23 8.21
N ASP A 258 20.43 27.67 8.61
CA ASP A 258 19.56 26.88 9.47
C ASP A 258 19.33 25.48 8.85
N PRO A 259 19.27 24.42 9.68
CA PRO A 259 19.13 23.06 9.18
C PRO A 259 17.83 22.92 8.37
N ARG A 260 17.97 22.49 7.10
CA ARG A 260 16.88 22.23 6.16
C ARG A 260 16.96 20.78 5.67
N PRO A 261 15.82 20.13 5.38
CA PRO A 261 15.82 18.77 4.87
C PRO A 261 16.49 18.68 3.50
N LEU A 262 17.20 17.57 3.24
CA LEU A 262 17.64 17.24 1.89
C LEU A 262 16.42 16.84 1.08
N MET A 263 16.30 17.42 -0.11
CA MET A 263 15.21 17.13 -1.03
C MET A 263 15.68 16.14 -2.10
N LEU A 264 14.81 15.18 -2.42
CA LEU A 264 14.91 14.30 -3.58
C LEU A 264 14.08 14.89 -4.71
N GLU A 265 14.76 15.44 -5.71
CA GLU A 265 14.11 15.89 -6.94
C GLU A 265 13.53 14.71 -7.71
N ARG A 266 12.57 14.96 -8.60
CA ARG A 266 12.00 13.90 -9.43
C ARG A 266 13.07 13.26 -10.32
N GLY A 267 13.15 11.93 -10.31
CA GLY A 267 14.12 11.15 -11.07
C GLY A 267 15.32 10.69 -10.25
N THR A 268 16.43 10.41 -10.92
CA THR A 268 17.64 9.91 -10.29
C THR A 268 18.45 11.04 -9.66
N ASN A 269 18.63 10.96 -8.34
CA ASN A 269 19.49 11.83 -7.55
C ASN A 269 20.79 11.08 -7.22
N GLU A 270 21.92 11.72 -7.48
CA GLU A 270 23.23 11.23 -7.10
C GLU A 270 23.64 11.80 -5.73
N PHE A 271 24.09 10.92 -4.85
CA PHE A 271 24.55 11.24 -3.51
C PHE A 271 26.03 10.96 -3.38
N TRP A 272 26.68 11.76 -2.54
CA TRP A 272 28.08 11.64 -2.21
C TRP A 272 28.27 11.77 -0.71
N PHE A 273 28.97 10.81 -0.11
CA PHE A 273 29.32 10.81 1.30
C PHE A 273 30.77 11.19 1.50
N MET A 274 31.04 12.11 2.44
CA MET A 274 32.40 12.50 2.79
C MET A 274 32.46 12.95 4.25
N PRO A 275 33.32 12.37 5.10
CA PRO A 275 33.60 12.95 6.40
C PRO A 275 34.39 14.24 6.26
N LEU A 276 34.04 15.26 7.05
CA LEU A 276 34.71 16.54 7.04
C LEU A 276 35.72 16.66 8.18
N ALA A 277 36.84 17.34 7.94
CA ALA A 277 37.71 17.76 9.03
C ALA A 277 37.12 19.01 9.68
N HIS A 278 36.48 18.84 10.84
CA HIS A 278 36.01 19.96 11.67
C HIS A 278 36.93 20.16 12.87
N TYR A 279 37.36 21.40 13.11
CA TYR A 279 38.11 21.78 14.30
C TYR A 279 37.21 22.57 15.25
N ASP A 280 37.11 22.14 16.50
CA ASP A 280 36.35 22.84 17.56
C ASP A 280 37.02 24.15 18.05
N VAL A 281 37.92 24.73 17.27
CA VAL A 281 38.65 25.96 17.64
C VAL A 281 38.17 27.12 16.77
N PRO A 282 37.58 28.17 17.36
CA PRO A 282 37.14 29.37 16.63
C PRO A 282 38.29 29.98 15.82
N GLY A 283 38.13 30.11 14.51
CA GLY A 283 39.14 30.60 13.56
C GLY A 283 39.84 29.51 12.74
N LEU A 284 39.79 28.24 13.16
CA LEU A 284 40.20 27.07 12.36
C LEU A 284 39.01 26.31 11.76
N ASP A 285 37.80 26.61 12.24
CA ASP A 285 36.49 26.18 11.74
C ASP A 285 36.16 26.74 10.34
N ARG A 286 36.76 27.88 9.96
CA ARG A 286 36.55 28.55 8.67
C ARG A 286 37.26 27.92 7.49
N ALA A 287 38.06 26.87 7.68
CA ALA A 287 38.85 26.28 6.62
C ALA A 287 38.60 24.78 6.54
N LEU A 288 37.65 24.38 5.69
CA LEU A 288 37.73 23.07 5.05
C LEU A 288 38.94 23.15 4.12
N LEU A 289 40.11 22.74 4.62
CA LEU A 289 41.43 23.03 4.02
C LEU A 289 41.60 22.50 2.58
N ALA A 290 40.76 21.55 2.17
CA ALA A 290 40.52 21.18 0.78
C ALA A 290 39.23 20.32 0.72
N LEU A 291 38.26 20.67 -0.12
CA LEU A 291 37.13 19.79 -0.43
C LEU A 291 37.57 18.82 -1.52
N ALA A 292 37.27 17.53 -1.37
CA ALA A 292 37.56 16.57 -2.44
C ALA A 292 36.67 16.85 -3.67
N ASP A 293 37.21 16.60 -4.85
CA ASP A 293 36.45 16.50 -6.11
C ASP A 293 35.81 15.10 -6.18
N LEU A 294 34.67 14.96 -6.87
CA LEU A 294 34.04 13.69 -7.24
C LEU A 294 34.96 12.75 -8.03
N SER A 295 35.98 13.28 -8.72
CA SER A 295 36.98 12.46 -9.41
C SER A 295 37.93 11.74 -8.45
N LEU A 296 38.05 12.21 -7.20
CA LEU A 296 38.89 11.60 -6.16
C LEU A 296 38.22 10.33 -5.63
N LYS A 297 38.98 9.23 -5.59
CA LYS A 297 38.48 7.94 -5.09
C LYS A 297 39.35 7.41 -3.96
N GLN A 298 38.80 6.48 -3.17
CA GLN A 298 39.65 5.67 -2.30
C GLN A 298 40.50 4.71 -3.12
N GLY A 299 41.76 4.56 -2.73
CA GLY A 299 42.74 3.69 -3.35
C GLY A 299 42.48 2.22 -3.03
N VAL A 300 41.79 1.52 -3.92
CA VAL A 300 41.64 0.06 -3.87
C VAL A 300 42.73 -0.58 -4.74
N TRP A 301 43.46 -1.54 -4.16
CA TRP A 301 44.53 -2.27 -4.83
C TRP A 301 43.99 -2.92 -6.12
N ASP A 302 44.74 -2.80 -7.22
CA ASP A 302 44.39 -3.26 -8.58
C ASP A 302 43.16 -2.62 -9.27
N GLU A 303 42.39 -1.76 -8.58
CA GLU A 303 41.19 -1.10 -9.16
C GLU A 303 41.39 0.39 -9.46
N THR A 304 42.31 1.05 -8.78
CA THR A 304 42.50 2.51 -8.87
C THR A 304 43.94 2.89 -9.20
N ARG A 305 44.11 3.97 -9.96
CA ARG A 305 45.43 4.56 -10.23
C ARG A 305 45.82 5.48 -9.06
N PHE A 306 47.09 5.43 -8.65
CA PHE A 306 47.64 6.18 -7.51
C PHE A 306 47.79 7.69 -7.74
N ASP A 307 47.52 8.16 -8.96
CA ASP A 307 47.63 9.57 -9.35
C ASP A 307 46.43 10.40 -8.84
N HIS A 308 45.28 9.78 -8.54
CA HIS A 308 44.07 10.45 -8.02
C HIS A 308 43.32 9.59 -6.98
N SER A 309 44.03 9.13 -5.94
CA SER A 309 43.41 8.35 -4.87
C SER A 309 43.98 8.62 -3.48
N LEU A 310 43.13 8.51 -2.45
CA LEU A 310 43.51 8.55 -1.03
C LEU A 310 43.71 7.13 -0.49
N PHE A 311 44.40 6.99 0.64
CA PHE A 311 44.48 5.70 1.33
C PHE A 311 43.08 5.19 1.68
N ILE A 312 42.88 3.88 1.54
CA ILE A 312 41.61 3.24 1.88
C ILE A 312 41.27 3.46 3.35
N GLN A 313 40.07 3.97 3.60
CA GLN A 313 39.44 4.09 4.89
C GLN A 313 38.24 3.15 4.89
N GLN A 314 38.23 2.21 5.84
CA GLN A 314 37.11 1.29 5.99
C GLN A 314 35.84 2.07 6.36
N ALA A 315 34.70 1.58 5.88
CA ALA A 315 33.40 2.13 6.27
C ALA A 315 33.21 1.99 7.80
N ALA A 316 32.77 3.08 8.42
CA ALA A 316 32.44 3.13 9.85
C ALA A 316 30.95 3.43 10.10
N LEU A 317 30.18 3.75 9.04
CA LEU A 317 28.76 4.06 9.12
C LEU A 317 27.93 3.18 8.20
N THR A 318 26.77 2.71 8.65
CA THR A 318 25.72 2.26 7.74
C THR A 318 24.70 3.37 7.57
N LEU A 319 24.22 3.54 6.35
CA LEU A 319 23.19 4.49 5.99
C LEU A 319 21.89 3.76 5.66
N GLN A 320 20.79 4.23 6.23
CA GLN A 320 19.45 3.94 5.76
C GLN A 320 18.77 5.25 5.43
N MET A 321 18.08 5.26 4.29
CA MET A 321 17.36 6.39 3.75
C MET A 321 15.89 6.02 3.65
N LEU A 322 15.00 6.89 4.10
CA LEU A 322 13.56 6.73 4.02
C LEU A 322 12.95 7.98 3.39
N TRP A 323 12.04 7.81 2.45
CA TRP A 323 11.27 8.92 1.89
C TRP A 323 9.86 8.46 1.53
N VAL A 324 8.97 9.42 1.33
CA VAL A 324 7.56 9.15 0.99
C VAL A 324 7.28 9.76 -0.37
N GLU A 325 7.06 8.92 -1.38
CA GLU A 325 6.73 9.34 -2.74
C GLU A 325 5.23 9.50 -2.92
N THR A 326 4.81 10.55 -3.62
CA THR A 326 3.44 10.70 -4.13
C THR A 326 3.31 9.86 -5.41
N ALA A 327 2.57 8.74 -5.37
CA ALA A 327 2.49 7.82 -6.51
C ALA A 327 1.82 8.46 -7.74
N PRO A 328 2.45 8.40 -8.94
CA PRO A 328 1.88 9.02 -10.13
C PRO A 328 0.67 8.25 -10.67
N ALA A 329 -0.34 8.98 -11.16
CA ALA A 329 -1.50 8.43 -11.87
C ALA A 329 -2.10 7.19 -11.17
N SER A 330 -2.40 7.30 -9.89
CA SER A 330 -2.88 6.17 -9.10
C SER A 330 -3.96 6.59 -8.12
N PHE A 331 -4.80 5.64 -7.71
CA PHE A 331 -5.73 5.86 -6.60
C PHE A 331 -5.86 4.60 -5.75
N ARG A 332 -6.17 4.80 -4.47
CA ARG A 332 -6.41 3.72 -3.52
C ARG A 332 -7.77 3.91 -2.86
N VAL A 333 -8.57 2.85 -2.86
CA VAL A 333 -9.78 2.79 -2.05
C VAL A 333 -9.44 2.09 -0.74
N GLU A 334 -9.50 2.83 0.37
CA GLU A 334 -9.33 2.28 1.71
C GLU A 334 -10.70 2.06 2.35
N LEU A 335 -10.99 0.81 2.73
CA LEU A 335 -12.20 0.46 3.46
C LEU A 335 -11.85 0.14 4.90
N PRO A 336 -12.49 0.77 5.90
CA PRO A 336 -12.30 0.42 7.30
C PRO A 336 -12.91 -0.95 7.55
N ALA A 337 -12.05 -1.95 7.77
CA ALA A 337 -12.41 -3.34 8.03
C ALA A 337 -11.94 -3.76 9.43
N GLN A 338 -12.31 -2.94 10.42
CA GLN A 338 -11.78 -3.03 11.79
C GLN A 338 -12.28 -4.26 12.54
N SER A 339 -13.57 -4.56 12.42
CA SER A 339 -14.22 -5.71 13.05
C SER A 339 -15.12 -6.40 12.04
N MET A 340 -14.90 -7.70 11.88
CA MET A 340 -15.70 -8.57 11.04
C MET A 340 -16.71 -9.27 11.94
N LEU A 341 -17.99 -8.96 11.75
CA LEU A 341 -19.07 -9.68 12.41
C LEU A 341 -19.64 -10.71 11.44
N ASN A 342 -19.40 -11.97 11.72
CA ASN A 342 -20.06 -13.07 11.05
C ASN A 342 -21.25 -13.58 11.88
N GLN A 343 -22.43 -13.69 11.26
CA GLN A 343 -23.62 -14.22 11.93
C GLN A 343 -23.61 -15.75 12.06
N THR A 344 -22.84 -16.47 11.24
CA THR A 344 -22.74 -17.94 11.30
C THR A 344 -21.68 -18.46 12.27
N GLY A 345 -20.76 -17.60 12.71
CA GLY A 345 -19.71 -17.93 13.69
C GLY A 345 -18.52 -18.71 13.13
N ASP A 346 -18.47 -18.95 11.81
CA ASP A 346 -17.35 -19.65 11.16
C ASP A 346 -16.24 -18.66 10.76
N LEU A 347 -15.06 -18.81 11.36
CA LEU A 347 -13.92 -17.91 11.20
C LEU A 347 -13.25 -18.07 9.83
N GLU A 348 -13.01 -19.31 9.39
CA GLU A 348 -12.25 -19.60 8.17
C GLU A 348 -13.02 -19.13 6.93
N ASP A 349 -14.32 -19.40 6.89
CA ASP A 349 -15.21 -18.94 5.83
C ASP A 349 -15.26 -17.41 5.75
N SER A 350 -15.25 -16.73 6.90
CA SER A 350 -15.29 -15.27 6.95
C SER A 350 -14.00 -14.63 6.43
N LEU A 351 -12.84 -15.22 6.74
CA LEU A 351 -11.55 -14.78 6.21
C LEU A 351 -11.48 -15.01 4.70
N ALA A 352 -11.94 -16.17 4.23
CA ALA A 352 -12.03 -16.45 2.80
C ALA A 352 -12.95 -15.47 2.07
N ASP A 353 -14.09 -15.10 2.67
CA ASP A 353 -15.01 -14.11 2.11
C ASP A 353 -14.44 -12.68 2.13
N ARG A 354 -13.63 -12.33 3.13
CA ARG A 354 -12.89 -11.05 3.16
C ARG A 354 -11.90 -10.97 2.00
N ASP A 355 -11.11 -12.03 1.78
CA ASP A 355 -10.12 -12.07 0.70
C ASP A 355 -10.78 -12.05 -0.68
N ARG A 356 -11.91 -12.76 -0.81
CA ARG A 356 -12.77 -12.69 -2.01
C ARG A 356 -13.30 -11.28 -2.24
N LEU A 357 -13.79 -10.60 -1.21
CA LEU A 357 -14.26 -9.22 -1.33
C LEU A 357 -13.15 -8.30 -1.82
N GLN A 358 -11.96 -8.37 -1.21
CA GLN A 358 -10.82 -7.55 -1.62
C GLN A 358 -10.45 -7.82 -3.08
N SER A 359 -10.28 -9.09 -3.45
CA SER A 359 -9.93 -9.49 -4.82
C SER A 359 -10.98 -9.04 -5.84
N SER A 360 -12.27 -9.17 -5.48
CA SER A 360 -13.38 -8.70 -6.30
C SER A 360 -13.29 -7.18 -6.52
N LEU A 361 -13.14 -6.42 -5.44
CA LEU A 361 -13.07 -4.97 -5.53
C LEU A 361 -11.86 -4.52 -6.35
N GLU A 362 -10.69 -5.15 -6.18
CA GLU A 362 -9.49 -4.86 -6.97
C GLU A 362 -9.72 -5.09 -8.46
N GLU A 363 -10.31 -6.22 -8.85
CA GLU A 363 -10.61 -6.53 -10.25
C GLU A 363 -11.65 -5.57 -10.84
N ALA A 364 -12.67 -5.19 -10.07
CA ALA A 364 -13.65 -4.22 -10.52
C ALA A 364 -13.06 -2.82 -10.68
N LEU A 365 -12.22 -2.39 -9.74
CA LEU A 365 -11.54 -1.10 -9.83
C LEU A 365 -10.62 -1.05 -11.05
N ARG A 366 -9.92 -2.15 -11.37
CA ARG A 366 -9.11 -2.26 -12.60
C ARG A 366 -9.94 -2.09 -13.86
N ARG A 367 -11.20 -2.56 -13.87
CA ARG A 367 -12.14 -2.40 -15.00
C ARG A 367 -12.84 -1.04 -15.04
N LEU A 368 -12.82 -0.32 -13.93
CA LEU A 368 -13.37 1.02 -13.81
C LEU A 368 -12.29 2.10 -13.88
N SER A 369 -11.00 1.75 -13.82
CA SER A 369 -9.89 2.70 -13.92
C SER A 369 -9.56 3.03 -15.37
N ALA A 370 -8.91 4.19 -15.57
CA ALA A 370 -8.42 4.58 -16.88
C ALA A 370 -7.22 3.72 -17.27
N ALA A 371 -6.96 3.58 -18.57
CA ALA A 371 -5.73 2.94 -19.05
C ALA A 371 -4.50 3.66 -18.48
N GLY A 372 -3.59 2.89 -17.86
CA GLY A 372 -2.38 3.41 -17.24
C GLY A 372 -2.55 4.00 -15.84
N VAL A 373 -3.76 3.99 -15.27
CA VAL A 373 -4.00 4.39 -13.87
C VAL A 373 -3.93 3.18 -12.96
N GLU A 374 -2.99 3.20 -12.01
CA GLU A 374 -2.87 2.15 -11.00
C GLU A 374 -3.98 2.28 -9.95
N SER A 375 -4.75 1.21 -9.74
CA SER A 375 -5.83 1.17 -8.75
C SER A 375 -5.58 0.07 -7.73
N SER A 376 -5.72 0.38 -6.45
CA SER A 376 -5.60 -0.60 -5.37
C SER A 376 -6.75 -0.49 -4.37
N VAL A 377 -7.07 -1.60 -3.72
CA VAL A 377 -8.01 -1.64 -2.59
C VAL A 377 -7.23 -2.05 -1.35
N ARG A 378 -7.54 -1.41 -0.23
CA ARG A 378 -7.00 -1.81 1.07
C ARG A 378 -8.11 -1.93 2.08
N LEU A 379 -8.35 -3.17 2.53
CA LEU A 379 -9.17 -3.41 3.71
C LEU A 379 -8.31 -3.14 4.95
N ARG A 380 -8.45 -1.96 5.57
CA ARG A 380 -7.68 -1.57 6.75
C ARG A 380 -8.11 -2.42 7.94
N SER A 381 -7.19 -3.24 8.43
CA SER A 381 -7.32 -3.86 9.74
C SER A 381 -7.21 -2.78 10.83
N HIS A 382 -7.89 -3.00 11.96
CA HIS A 382 -7.61 -2.20 13.14
C HIS A 382 -6.13 -2.35 13.51
N LYS A 383 -5.46 -1.23 13.74
CA LYS A 383 -4.10 -1.20 14.28
C LYS A 383 -4.10 -0.22 15.44
N GLU A 384 -4.04 -0.74 16.66
CA GLU A 384 -3.69 0.08 17.82
C GLU A 384 -2.17 0.17 17.88
N VAL A 385 -1.61 1.27 17.37
CA VAL A 385 -0.17 1.51 17.49
C VAL A 385 0.07 2.25 18.79
N GLN A 386 0.44 1.52 19.84
CA GLN A 386 1.05 2.12 21.02
C GLN A 386 2.51 2.40 20.70
N GLY A 387 2.85 3.68 20.52
CA GLY A 387 4.22 4.12 20.30
C GLY A 387 5.08 3.88 21.54
N ALA A 388 5.60 2.68 21.73
CA ALA A 388 6.59 2.39 22.75
C ALA A 388 7.99 2.75 22.20
N ARG A 389 8.57 3.86 22.67
CA ARG A 389 10.02 4.15 22.52
C ARG A 389 10.86 3.28 23.47
N GLU A 390 10.47 2.02 23.67
CA GLU A 390 11.11 1.15 24.65
C GLU A 390 12.43 0.63 24.10
N ARG A 391 13.51 0.94 24.83
CA ARG A 391 14.73 0.15 24.76
C ARG A 391 14.37 -1.27 25.18
N LEU A 392 14.61 -2.24 24.30
CA LEU A 392 14.42 -3.66 24.57
C LEU A 392 15.47 -4.11 25.61
N ALA A 393 15.26 -3.72 26.86
CA ALA A 393 16.20 -3.92 27.96
C ALA A 393 15.96 -5.26 28.67
N ARG A 394 14.76 -5.84 28.51
CA ARG A 394 14.38 -7.15 29.06
C ARG A 394 13.21 -7.74 28.25
N VAL A 395 13.40 -8.94 27.71
CA VAL A 395 12.30 -9.79 27.23
C VAL A 395 11.69 -10.48 28.44
N LEU A 396 10.63 -9.90 29.00
CA LEU A 396 9.72 -10.62 29.88
C LEU A 396 8.47 -10.99 29.07
N PRO A 397 7.86 -12.17 29.30
CA PRO A 397 6.62 -12.53 28.62
C PRO A 397 5.53 -11.54 29.02
N MET A 398 5.25 -10.58 28.14
CA MET A 398 4.06 -9.72 28.24
C MET A 398 2.89 -10.47 27.61
N THR A 399 1.89 -10.80 28.42
CA THR A 399 0.60 -11.28 27.95
C THR A 399 -0.22 -10.09 27.46
N ILE A 400 -0.11 -9.78 26.17
CA ILE A 400 -0.99 -8.81 25.52
C ILE A 400 -2.31 -9.54 25.22
N ARG A 401 -3.42 -9.06 25.79
CA ARG A 401 -4.76 -9.48 25.37
C ARG A 401 -5.09 -8.76 24.08
N GLU A 402 -4.94 -9.41 22.95
CA GLU A 402 -5.42 -8.92 21.68
C GLU A 402 -6.90 -9.32 21.54
N GLN A 403 -7.81 -8.36 21.49
CA GLN A 403 -9.18 -8.63 21.03
C GLN A 403 -9.11 -8.82 19.52
N GLY A 404 -9.15 -10.07 19.07
CA GLY A 404 -9.16 -10.41 17.66
C GLY A 404 -10.29 -9.70 16.90
N SER A 405 -10.05 -9.39 15.62
CA SER A 405 -11.02 -8.73 14.72
C SER A 405 -12.33 -9.49 14.47
N VAL A 406 -12.44 -10.71 15.01
CA VAL A 406 -13.60 -11.59 14.90
C VAL A 406 -13.85 -12.07 16.33
N GLY A 407 -15.01 -11.75 16.90
CA GLY A 407 -15.31 -11.84 18.34
C GLY A 407 -15.37 -13.26 18.95
N SER A 408 -14.47 -14.16 18.57
CA SER A 408 -14.14 -15.37 19.34
C SER A 408 -13.13 -14.99 20.42
N ASP A 409 -13.55 -15.00 21.69
CA ASP A 409 -12.68 -14.97 22.86
C ASP A 409 -11.92 -16.31 22.98
N ASP A 410 -11.06 -16.61 22.01
CA ASP A 410 -10.09 -17.69 22.12
C ASP A 410 -8.74 -17.09 22.51
N LEU A 411 -8.12 -17.67 23.54
CA LEU A 411 -6.72 -17.42 23.84
C LEU A 411 -5.91 -17.94 22.65
N PRO A 412 -5.19 -17.09 21.91
CA PRO A 412 -4.30 -17.58 20.87
C PRO A 412 -3.25 -18.48 21.53
N ASP A 413 -2.86 -19.54 20.83
CA ASP A 413 -1.64 -20.29 21.12
C ASP A 413 -0.46 -19.36 20.78
N SER A 414 -0.19 -18.41 21.67
CA SER A 414 0.83 -17.37 21.50
C SER A 414 2.21 -17.96 21.75
N GLY A 415 2.64 -18.85 20.86
CA GLY A 415 4.04 -19.03 20.57
C GLY A 415 4.44 -17.93 19.61
N GLY A 416 5.18 -16.92 20.06
CA GLY A 416 5.88 -16.04 19.13
C GLY A 416 6.70 -16.90 18.18
N ALA A 417 6.37 -16.88 16.89
CA ALA A 417 7.15 -17.59 15.89
C ALA A 417 8.47 -16.83 15.69
N PHE A 418 9.46 -17.18 16.51
CA PHE A 418 10.84 -16.78 16.26
C PHE A 418 11.32 -17.53 15.02
N GLY A 419 11.34 -16.85 13.88
CA GLY A 419 12.14 -17.29 12.75
C GLY A 419 13.61 -17.19 13.17
N ILE A 420 14.20 -18.31 13.60
CA ILE A 420 15.66 -18.40 13.77
C ILE A 420 16.22 -18.51 12.36
N THR A 421 16.70 -17.39 11.82
CA THR A 421 17.72 -17.42 10.77
C THR A 421 19.07 -17.21 11.43
N ASP A 422 20.07 -17.98 11.01
CA ASP A 422 21.38 -18.20 11.66
C ASP A 422 22.29 -16.97 11.93
N PHE A 423 21.81 -15.73 11.84
CA PHE A 423 22.58 -14.55 12.23
C PHE A 423 21.70 -13.42 12.81
N ASP A 424 21.68 -13.32 14.15
CA ASP A 424 21.59 -12.13 15.02
C ASP A 424 20.76 -10.88 14.62
N ASN A 425 19.69 -10.99 13.84
CA ASN A 425 18.74 -9.88 13.64
C ASN A 425 17.29 -10.36 13.73
N SER A 426 16.59 -9.94 14.79
CA SER A 426 15.14 -10.07 14.90
C SER A 426 14.48 -8.90 14.18
N ILE A 427 13.71 -9.20 13.14
CA ILE A 427 12.85 -8.19 12.49
C ILE A 427 11.42 -8.47 12.95
N PHE A 428 10.81 -7.46 13.57
CA PHE A 428 9.41 -7.45 13.93
C PHE A 428 8.57 -7.33 12.64
N ARG A 429 7.57 -8.19 12.44
CA ARG A 429 6.62 -8.07 11.34
C ARG A 429 5.34 -7.43 11.81
#